data_AF-A0A7X2L3E5-F1
#
_entry.id   AF-A0A7X2L3E5-F1
#
_cell.length_a   1.000
_cell.length_b   1.000
_cell.length_c   1.000
_cell.angle_alpha   90.00
_cell.angle_beta   90.00
_cell.angle_gamma   90.00
#
_symmetry.space_group_name_H-M   'P 1'
#
loop_
_entity.id
_entity.type
_entity.pdbx_description
1 polymer ?
#
loop_
_entity_poly.entity_id
_entity_poly.type
_entity_poly.pdbx_seq_one_letter_code
_entity_poly.pdbx_strand_id
1 'polypeptide(L)'
;MSEQFEMYDDPFKMLILLATLISEKQGVELKYEHVPTYENDVFAIQHEKFVYKKDGTEITWFEFLGRDIASTTDLSRSQYNKMFVDCMASLYSLE
;
A
#
# COMPACT_ATOMS: atom_id res chain seq x y z
N MET A 1 8.19 -24.51 -4.52
CA MET A 1 7.39 -23.83 -3.46
C MET A 1 8.13 -22.56 -3.08
N SER A 2 8.18 -21.57 -3.98
CA SER A 2 9.04 -20.37 -3.80
C SER A 2 8.50 -19.12 -4.51
N GLU A 3 7.69 -19.28 -5.57
CA GLU A 3 7.14 -18.15 -6.33
C GLU A 3 6.10 -17.31 -5.55
N GLN A 4 5.39 -17.89 -4.58
CA GLN A 4 4.44 -17.13 -3.76
C GLN A 4 5.10 -16.14 -2.78
N PHE A 5 6.41 -16.26 -2.53
CA PHE A 5 7.15 -15.33 -1.68
C PHE A 5 7.81 -14.20 -2.47
N GLU A 6 8.03 -14.35 -3.78
CA GLU A 6 8.68 -13.31 -4.61
C GLU A 6 7.79 -12.07 -4.84
N MET A 7 6.47 -12.19 -4.67
CA MET A 7 5.56 -11.04 -4.74
C MET A 7 5.76 -10.06 -3.56
N TYR A 8 6.34 -10.54 -2.45
CA TYR A 8 6.59 -9.78 -1.22
C TYR A 8 8.00 -9.17 -1.14
N ASP A 9 8.78 -9.25 -2.22
CA ASP A 9 10.17 -8.80 -2.22
C ASP A 9 10.32 -7.29 -2.47
N ASP A 10 9.32 -6.67 -3.09
CA ASP A 10 9.29 -5.23 -3.35
C ASP A 10 8.17 -4.58 -2.50
N PRO A 11 8.52 -3.78 -1.47
CA PRO A 11 7.56 -3.03 -0.66
C PRO A 11 6.55 -2.24 -1.51
N PHE A 12 6.98 -1.75 -2.67
CA PHE A 12 6.14 -0.92 -3.53
C PHE A 12 5.19 -1.74 -4.41
N LYS A 13 5.48 -3.03 -4.67
CA LYS A 13 4.49 -3.95 -5.26
C LYS A 13 3.30 -4.16 -4.33
N MET A 14 3.51 -4.07 -3.02
CA MET A 14 2.42 -4.19 -2.06
C MET A 14 1.54 -2.94 -2.01
N LEU A 15 2.09 -1.75 -2.21
CA LEU A 15 1.26 -0.54 -2.41
C LEU A 15 0.39 -0.66 -3.66
N ILE A 16 0.94 -1.18 -4.76
CA ILE A 16 0.18 -1.45 -5.98
C ILE A 16 -0.96 -2.42 -5.69
N LEU A 17 -0.67 -3.54 -5.02
CA LEU A 17 -1.68 -4.52 -4.63
C LEU A 17 -2.77 -3.86 -3.79
N LEU A 18 -2.41 -3.09 -2.77
CA LEU A 18 -3.36 -2.42 -1.90
C LEU A 18 -4.25 -1.44 -2.68
N ALA A 19 -3.68 -0.64 -3.58
CA ALA A 19 -4.42 0.25 -4.46
C ALA A 19 -5.39 -0.52 -5.38
N THR A 20 -4.97 -1.66 -5.93
CA THR A 20 -5.83 -2.56 -6.72
C THR A 20 -7.01 -3.06 -5.90
N LEU A 21 -6.77 -3.58 -4.69
CA LEU A 21 -7.84 -4.12 -3.85
C LEU A 21 -8.85 -3.04 -3.43
N ILE A 22 -8.37 -1.81 -3.21
CA ILE A 22 -9.24 -0.66 -2.92
C ILE A 22 -10.08 -0.27 -4.14
N SER A 23 -9.46 -0.20 -5.32
CA SER A 23 -10.16 0.00 -6.59
C SER A 23 -11.26 -1.03 -6.79
N GLU A 24 -10.95 -2.31 -6.61
CA GLU A 24 -11.92 -3.42 -6.69
C GLU A 24 -13.06 -3.25 -5.67
N LYS A 25 -12.74 -2.94 -4.41
CA LYS A 25 -13.73 -2.73 -3.35
C LYS A 25 -14.66 -1.55 -3.63
N GLN A 26 -14.16 -0.49 -4.25
CA GLN A 26 -14.93 0.69 -4.63
C GLN A 26 -15.62 0.55 -5.99
N GLY A 27 -15.34 -0.51 -6.75
CA GLY A 27 -15.88 -0.71 -8.10
C GLY A 27 -15.34 0.28 -9.13
N VAL A 28 -14.12 0.80 -8.91
CA VAL A 28 -13.47 1.77 -9.80
C VAL A 28 -12.26 1.15 -10.48
N GLU A 29 -11.98 1.56 -11.72
CA GLU A 29 -10.77 1.15 -12.43
C GLU A 29 -9.53 1.77 -11.77
N LEU A 30 -8.49 0.95 -11.53
CA LEU A 30 -7.22 1.46 -11.03
C LEU A 30 -6.49 2.23 -12.12
N LYS A 31 -6.36 3.54 -11.93
CA LYS A 31 -5.50 4.40 -12.75
C LYS A 31 -4.31 4.84 -11.91
N TYR A 32 -3.10 4.47 -12.29
CA TYR A 32 -1.90 4.84 -11.52
C TYR A 32 -1.64 6.35 -11.50
N GLU A 33 -2.10 7.06 -12.52
CA GLU A 33 -2.16 8.52 -12.60
C GLU A 33 -3.18 9.13 -11.63
N HIS A 34 -4.07 8.32 -11.06
CA HIS A 34 -5.10 8.76 -10.14
C HIS A 34 -5.53 7.62 -9.21
N VAL A 35 -4.66 7.28 -8.27
CA VAL A 35 -4.93 6.23 -7.27
C VAL A 35 -6.16 6.65 -6.45
N PRO A 36 -7.17 5.78 -6.30
CA PRO A 36 -8.38 6.13 -5.58
C PRO A 36 -8.08 6.49 -4.12
N THR A 37 -8.85 7.44 -3.59
CA THR A 37 -8.76 7.79 -2.19
C THR A 37 -9.51 6.76 -1.35
N TYR A 38 -8.87 6.30 -0.28
CA TYR A 38 -9.49 5.42 0.71
C TYR A 38 -8.89 5.69 2.08
N GLU A 39 -9.72 5.60 3.11
CA GLU A 39 -9.32 5.81 4.48
C GLU A 39 -10.12 4.90 5.42
N ASN A 40 -9.43 4.30 6.39
CA ASN A 40 -10.02 3.62 7.53
C ASN A 40 -9.19 3.91 8.80
N ASP A 41 -9.44 3.20 9.90
CA ASP A 41 -8.73 3.41 11.18
C ASP A 41 -7.25 3.00 11.12
N VAL A 42 -6.84 2.17 10.17
CA VAL A 42 -5.48 1.61 10.06
C VAL A 42 -4.62 2.39 9.08
N PHE A 43 -5.17 2.79 7.93
CA PHE A 43 -4.40 3.48 6.90
C PHE A 43 -5.26 4.45 6.08
N ALA A 44 -4.57 5.35 5.39
CA ALA A 44 -5.13 6.19 4.34
C ALA A 44 -4.27 6.08 3.09
N ILE A 45 -4.90 6.07 1.93
CA ILE A 45 -4.22 6.16 0.64
C ILE A 45 -4.95 7.17 -0.23
N GLN A 46 -4.17 7.94 -0.96
CA GLN A 46 -4.63 8.84 -2.00
C GLN A 46 -3.54 8.90 -3.08
N HIS A 47 -3.82 9.58 -4.19
CA HIS A 47 -2.81 9.78 -5.22
C HIS A 47 -1.53 10.39 -4.62
N GLU A 48 -0.38 9.76 -4.93
CA GLU A 48 0.97 10.14 -4.47
C GLU A 48 1.25 10.02 -2.97
N LYS A 49 0.30 9.56 -2.15
CA LYS A 49 0.49 9.48 -0.70
C LYS A 49 -0.23 8.28 -0.07
N PHE A 50 0.51 7.57 0.76
CA PHE A 50 0.03 6.54 1.67
C PHE A 50 0.43 6.89 3.10
N VAL A 51 -0.47 6.65 4.06
CA VAL A 51 -0.22 6.87 5.48
C VAL A 51 -0.67 5.65 6.26
N TYR A 52 0.25 5.06 7.00
CA TYR A 52 -0.05 4.04 7.98
C TYR A 52 -0.27 4.69 9.35
N LYS A 53 -1.50 4.66 9.84
CA LYS A 53 -1.93 5.47 10.99
C LYS A 53 -1.40 4.96 12.33
N LYS A 54 -1.02 3.68 12.42
CA LYS A 54 -0.55 3.09 13.68
C LYS A 54 0.76 3.69 14.18
N ASP A 55 1.68 4.03 13.29
CA ASP A 55 2.96 4.64 13.64
C ASP A 55 3.25 5.96 12.90
N GLY A 56 2.31 6.41 12.06
CA GLY A 56 2.44 7.64 11.30
C GLY A 56 3.40 7.55 10.12
N THR A 57 3.82 6.35 9.71
CA THR A 57 4.66 6.20 8.52
C THR A 57 3.92 6.72 7.28
N GLU A 58 4.55 7.66 6.57
CA GLU A 58 4.07 8.15 5.29
C GLU A 58 4.98 7.65 4.17
N ILE A 59 4.36 7.22 3.07
CA ILE A 59 5.05 6.88 1.83
C ILE A 59 4.49 7.77 0.73
N THR A 60 5.36 8.54 0.10
CA THR A 60 5.00 9.43 -1.01
C THR A 60 5.72 9.00 -2.28
N TRP A 61 5.04 9.11 -3.41
CA TRP A 61 5.62 8.78 -4.71
C TRP A 61 5.28 9.83 -5.74
N PHE A 62 6.25 10.16 -6.59
CA PHE A 62 6.03 11.04 -7.75
C PHE A 62 5.91 10.23 -9.05
N GLU A 63 6.73 9.19 -9.20
CA GLU A 63 6.62 8.25 -10.33
C GLU A 63 6.35 6.85 -9.79
N PHE A 64 5.09 6.44 -9.66
CA PHE A 64 4.76 5.17 -8.98
C PHE A 64 5.36 3.93 -9.67
N LEU A 65 5.56 4.00 -10.99
CA LEU A 65 6.15 2.98 -11.85
C LEU A 65 7.33 3.53 -12.66
N GLY A 66 8.20 4.32 -12.00
CA GLY A 66 9.35 5.00 -12.61
C GLY A 66 10.73 4.95 -11.92
N ARG A 67 10.99 4.81 -10.61
CA ARG A 67 10.24 5.07 -9.38
C ARG A 67 11.00 6.10 -8.54
N ASP A 68 10.35 7.19 -8.15
CA ASP A 68 10.81 8.07 -7.08
C ASP A 68 9.82 7.93 -5.92
N ILE A 69 10.24 7.20 -4.88
CA ILE A 69 9.41 6.88 -3.73
C ILE A 69 10.20 7.15 -2.46
N ALA A 70 9.61 7.95 -1.59
CA ALA A 70 10.17 8.31 -0.30
C ALA A 70 9.27 7.77 0.82
N SER A 71 9.89 7.27 1.88
CA SER A 71 9.23 6.92 3.13
C SER A 71 9.77 7.82 4.22
N THR A 72 8.91 8.30 5.12
CA THR A 72 9.33 9.08 6.30
C THR A 72 10.10 8.24 7.30
N THR A 73 9.90 6.92 7.26
CA THR A 73 10.53 5.94 8.15
C THR A 73 11.41 5.00 7.33
N ASP A 74 12.64 4.77 7.79
CA ASP A 74 13.48 3.70 7.23
C ASP A 74 12.96 2.34 7.72
N LEU A 75 12.13 1.72 6.90
CA LEU A 75 11.48 0.45 7.21
C LEU A 75 12.27 -0.70 6.60
N SER A 76 12.58 -1.71 7.42
CA SER A 76 13.02 -3.00 6.90
C SER A 76 11.89 -3.69 6.13
N ARG A 77 12.25 -4.63 5.24
CA ARG A 77 11.28 -5.41 4.46
C ARG A 77 10.23 -6.09 5.35
N SER A 78 10.60 -6.62 6.51
CA SER A 78 9.65 -7.28 7.41
C SER A 78 8.62 -6.31 8.01
N GLN A 79 9.01 -5.05 8.25
CA GLN A 79 8.11 -4.01 8.74
C GLN A 79 7.11 -3.59 7.66
N TYR A 80 7.58 -3.43 6.42
CA TYR A 80 6.69 -3.24 5.27
C TYR A 80 5.67 -4.37 5.17
N ASN A 81 6.11 -5.62 5.15
CA ASN A 81 5.20 -6.76 5.02
C ASN A 81 4.14 -6.78 6.13
N LYS A 82 4.55 -6.54 7.38
CA LYS A 82 3.63 -6.48 8.52
C LYS A 82 2.59 -5.37 8.35
N MET A 83 3.03 -4.17 7.95
CA MET A 83 2.16 -3.04 7.67
C MET A 83 1.15 -3.36 6.55
N PHE A 84 1.58 -3.99 5.46
CA PHE A 84 0.69 -4.34 4.35
C PHE A 84 -0.33 -5.42 4.73
N VAL A 85 0.08 -6.44 5.48
CA VAL A 85 -0.86 -7.46 6.01
C VAL A 85 -1.92 -6.81 6.89
N ASP A 86 -1.52 -5.89 7.77
CA ASP A 86 -2.44 -5.15 8.62
C ASP A 86 -3.42 -4.28 7.82
N CYS A 87 -2.93 -3.61 6.77
CA CYS A 87 -3.77 -2.84 5.86
C CYS A 87 -4.77 -3.74 5.12
N MET A 88 -4.34 -4.88 4.57
CA MET A 88 -5.23 -5.83 3.90
C MET A 88 -6.28 -6.41 4.84
N ALA A 89 -5.89 -6.81 6.06
CA ALA A 89 -6.83 -7.30 7.07
C ALA A 89 -7.91 -6.26 7.40
N SER A 90 -7.48 -5.01 7.61
CA SER A 90 -8.38 -3.88 7.86
C SER A 90 -9.30 -3.55 6.68
N LEU A 91 -8.85 -3.78 5.44
CA LEU A 91 -9.63 -3.55 4.24
C LEU A 91 -10.80 -4.54 4.13
N TYR A 92 -10.62 -5.79 4.56
CA TYR A 92 -11.66 -6.82 4.49
C TYR A 92 -12.41 -7.06 5.81
N SER A 93 -12.15 -6.23 6.84
CA SER A 93 -12.69 -6.45 8.20
C SER A 93 -12.40 -7.87 8.70
N LEU A 94 -11.24 -8.42 8.34
CA LEU A 94 -10.78 -9.71 8.82
C LEU A 94 -10.14 -9.48 10.20
N GLU A 95 -10.88 -9.81 11.26
CA GLU A 95 -10.38 -9.83 12.64
C GLU A 95 -9.48 -11.05 12.91
#